data_AF-A0A929PI35-F1
#
_entry.id   AF-A0A929PI35-F1
#
_cell.length_a   1.000
_cell.length_b   1.000
_cell.length_c   1.000
_cell.angle_alpha   90.00
_cell.angle_beta   90.00
_cell.angle_gamma   90.00
#
_symmetry.space_group_name_H-M   'P 1'
#
loop_
_entity.id
_entity.type
_entity.pdbx_description
1 polymer ?
#
loop_
_entity_poly.entity_id
_entity_poly.type
_entity_poly.pdbx_seq_one_letter_code
_entity_poly.pdbx_strand_id
1 'polypeptide(L)'
;MDREPLLKRKTAISYKTEEETVLRGYNLSDLAEEGYTFCDALFVLFQERLPTENEEKMLEYETAEFLEHSMSPSAAGAIAVISGRPHLPAAIAGAVMTFGSAHGPGAAHGYMMHRYIERAREEEKSLEEMGKILVDEYMDAGLPVMGLGQPQHTDGDPRAEPTHIKHEELGVGGVYLELQRSIEKYFNERRKKDGKSYVAVNMIGAGNTALAELGFSPNAAWCIGCVCRGFSCAAHALYTMKKGRAWAASKREPMVQMLDLSMIKYIGPEDRPVPSQEERQEYAKKQKEEGEYKKWAL
;
A
#
# COMPACT_ATOMS: atom_id res chain seq x y z
N MET A 1 14.62 44.15 -7.62
CA MET A 1 13.32 43.91 -8.28
C MET A 1 12.46 43.19 -7.27
N ASP A 2 11.48 43.89 -6.67
CA ASP A 2 10.50 43.25 -5.80
C ASP A 2 9.62 42.33 -6.65
N ARG A 3 9.87 41.02 -6.54
CA ARG A 3 9.05 40.01 -7.18
C ARG A 3 7.92 39.64 -6.23
N GLU A 4 6.73 40.17 -6.48
CA GLU A 4 5.50 39.71 -5.84
C GLU A 4 5.16 38.30 -6.33
N PRO A 5 4.84 37.34 -5.44
CA PRO A 5 4.47 36.00 -5.86
C PRO A 5 3.10 35.99 -6.53
N LEU A 6 3.02 35.42 -7.73
CA LEU A 6 1.79 35.25 -8.51
C LEU A 6 0.73 34.41 -7.77
N LEU A 7 1.16 33.48 -6.92
CA LEU A 7 0.31 32.63 -6.11
C LEU A 7 0.80 32.64 -4.67
N LYS A 8 -0.05 33.08 -3.74
CA LYS A 8 0.20 32.98 -2.30
C LYS A 8 -0.39 31.65 -1.81
N ARG A 9 0.47 30.78 -1.27
CA ARG A 9 0.07 29.52 -0.63
C ARG A 9 0.51 29.54 0.83
N LYS A 10 -0.33 28.97 1.69
CA LYS A 10 0.00 28.75 3.11
C LYS A 10 0.38 27.28 3.30
N THR A 11 1.39 27.03 4.11
CA THR A 11 1.80 25.69 4.54
C THR A 11 2.20 25.77 6.01
N ALA A 12 1.96 24.68 6.74
CA ALA A 12 2.45 24.49 8.10
C ALA A 12 3.57 23.43 8.16
N ILE A 13 4.07 22.96 7.00
CA ILE A 13 5.00 21.83 6.90
C ILE A 13 6.46 22.27 7.03
N SER A 14 6.88 23.20 6.18
CA SER A 14 8.27 23.66 6.16
C SER A 14 8.43 25.04 5.53
N TYR A 15 9.54 25.70 5.87
CA TYR A 15 10.05 26.87 5.18
C TYR A 15 11.58 26.79 5.09
N LYS A 16 12.18 27.65 4.28
CA LYS A 16 13.63 27.80 4.18
C LYS A 16 14.02 29.26 4.08
N THR A 17 15.16 29.61 4.66
CA THR A 17 15.83 30.90 4.49
C THR A 17 17.17 30.68 3.79
N GLU A 18 18.04 31.69 3.77
CA GLU A 18 19.43 31.52 3.32
C GLU A 18 20.25 30.67 4.31
N GLU A 19 19.86 30.63 5.58
CA GLU A 19 20.64 30.04 6.68
C GLU A 19 20.10 28.68 7.13
N GLU A 20 18.79 28.45 7.03
CA GLU A 20 18.15 27.25 7.60
C GLU A 20 17.05 26.66 6.73
N THR A 21 16.80 25.37 6.95
CA THR A 21 15.61 24.66 6.46
C THR A 21 14.85 24.13 7.66
N VAL A 22 13.63 24.63 7.85
CA VAL A 22 12.82 24.31 9.03
C VAL A 22 11.70 23.35 8.65
N LEU A 23 11.63 22.24 9.37
CA LEU A 23 10.61 21.20 9.31
C LEU A 23 9.75 21.28 10.56
N ARG A 24 8.47 21.66 10.41
CA ARG A 24 7.50 21.74 11.53
C ARG A 24 8.03 22.48 12.77
N GLY A 25 8.80 23.54 12.55
CA GLY A 25 9.37 24.36 13.62
C GLY A 25 10.75 23.93 14.12
N TYR A 26 11.29 22.79 13.66
CA TYR A 26 12.65 22.34 13.95
C TYR A 26 13.58 22.62 12.77
N ASN A 27 14.77 23.18 13.02
CA ASN A 27 15.81 23.25 11.99
C ASN A 27 16.28 21.83 11.68
N LEU A 28 16.24 21.45 10.39
CA LEU A 28 16.52 20.09 9.96
C LEU A 28 18.00 19.72 10.11
N SER A 29 18.92 20.68 10.00
CA SER A 29 20.34 20.46 10.27
C SER A 29 20.56 20.19 11.76
N ASP A 30 19.93 20.97 12.63
CA ASP A 30 20.03 20.78 14.09
C ASP A 30 19.50 19.41 14.50
N LEU A 31 18.38 18.95 13.91
CA LEU A 31 17.89 17.58 14.15
C LEU A 31 18.96 16.53 13.80
N ALA A 32 19.63 16.67 12.67
CA ALA A 32 20.65 15.72 12.25
C ALA A 32 21.92 15.80 13.13
N GLU A 33 22.34 16.99 13.55
CA GLU A 33 23.51 17.20 14.41
C GLU A 33 23.29 16.71 15.85
N GLU A 34 22.07 16.83 16.38
CA GLU A 34 21.67 16.28 17.68
C GLU A 34 21.44 14.75 17.65
N GLY A 35 21.56 14.13 16.47
CA GLY A 35 21.53 12.68 16.32
C GLY A 35 20.13 12.07 16.13
N TYR A 36 19.11 12.86 15.81
CA TYR A 36 17.80 12.35 15.42
C TYR A 36 17.89 11.57 14.10
N THR A 37 17.12 10.49 14.01
CA THR A 37 17.15 9.55 12.89
C THR A 37 16.27 10.01 11.72
N PHE A 38 16.33 9.25 10.62
CA PHE A 38 15.36 9.41 9.54
C PHE A 38 13.92 9.20 10.02
N CYS A 39 13.67 8.24 10.91
CA CYS A 39 12.35 7.93 11.44
C CYS A 39 11.85 9.06 12.36
N ASP A 40 12.72 9.68 13.15
CA ASP A 40 12.38 10.88 13.93
C ASP A 40 11.89 12.03 13.05
N ALA A 41 12.67 12.37 12.02
CA ALA A 41 12.31 13.46 11.09
C ALA A 41 11.04 13.13 10.29
N LEU A 42 10.85 11.86 9.89
CA LEU A 42 9.63 11.38 9.25
C LEU A 42 8.42 11.53 10.18
N PHE A 43 8.58 11.18 11.46
CA PHE A 43 7.54 11.33 12.46
C PHE A 43 7.15 12.80 12.62
N VAL A 44 8.14 13.69 12.78
CA VAL A 44 7.93 15.15 12.85
C VAL A 44 7.16 15.65 11.62
N LEU A 45 7.54 15.25 10.41
CA LEU A 45 6.91 15.70 9.16
C LEU A 45 5.38 15.49 9.17
N PHE A 46 4.93 14.35 9.66
CA PHE A 46 3.53 13.96 9.69
C PHE A 46 2.79 14.37 10.97
N GLN A 47 3.46 14.35 12.13
CA GLN A 47 2.84 14.51 13.45
C GLN A 47 3.11 15.85 14.13
N GLU A 48 3.99 16.70 13.56
CA GLU A 48 4.32 18.03 14.09
C GLU A 48 4.91 17.98 15.53
N ARG A 49 5.47 16.83 15.91
CA ARG A 49 6.17 16.62 17.19
C ARG A 49 7.27 15.59 17.04
N LEU A 50 8.22 15.61 17.97
CA LEU A 50 9.18 14.51 18.13
C LEU A 50 8.45 13.26 18.66
N PRO A 51 8.84 12.05 18.20
CA PRO A 51 8.39 10.82 18.80
C PRO A 51 9.05 10.59 20.17
N THR A 52 8.45 9.74 20.98
CA THR A 52 9.17 9.08 22.08
C THR A 52 10.13 8.04 21.51
N GLU A 53 11.14 7.62 22.29
CA GLU A 53 12.09 6.58 21.88
C GLU A 53 11.39 5.27 21.44
N ASN A 54 10.29 4.89 22.11
CA ASN A 54 9.55 3.68 21.75
C ASN A 54 8.65 3.86 20.52
N GLU A 55 8.12 5.07 20.29
CA GLU A 55 7.38 5.37 19.05
C GLU A 55 8.31 5.35 17.83
N GLU A 56 9.52 5.88 17.96
CA GLU A 56 10.54 5.85 16.92
C GLU A 56 10.96 4.41 16.60
N LYS A 57 11.29 3.61 17.61
CA LYS A 57 11.63 2.19 17.43
C LYS A 57 10.53 1.39 16.76
N MET A 58 9.26 1.70 17.06
CA MET A 58 8.14 1.02 16.42
C MET A 58 7.99 1.45 14.95
N LEU A 59 8.16 2.74 14.65
CA LEU A 59 8.15 3.23 13.26
C LEU A 59 9.30 2.64 12.45
N GLU A 60 10.50 2.55 13.03
CA GLU A 60 11.66 1.88 12.41
C GLU A 60 11.35 0.42 12.13
N TYR A 61 10.83 -0.32 13.12
CA TYR A 61 10.48 -1.73 12.97
C TYR A 61 9.47 -1.97 11.84
N GLU A 62 8.36 -1.23 11.85
CA GLU A 62 7.30 -1.37 10.83
C GLU A 62 7.81 -0.99 9.43
N THR A 63 8.54 0.12 9.30
CA THR A 63 9.07 0.53 8.00
C THR A 63 10.12 -0.44 7.46
N ALA A 64 10.91 -1.08 8.34
CA ALA A 64 11.84 -2.14 7.96
C ALA A 64 11.12 -3.40 7.45
N GLU A 65 10.08 -3.86 8.14
CA GLU A 65 9.26 -5.01 7.68
C GLU A 65 8.53 -4.72 6.37
N PHE A 66 8.15 -3.46 6.16
CA PHE A 66 7.49 -3.00 4.94
C PHE A 66 8.48 -2.67 3.81
N LEU A 67 9.79 -2.68 4.03
CA LEU A 67 10.76 -2.21 3.04
C LEU A 67 10.75 -3.05 1.76
N GLU A 68 10.56 -4.36 1.88
CA GLU A 68 10.65 -5.27 0.74
C GLU A 68 9.71 -6.49 0.81
N HIS A 69 9.21 -6.94 -0.34
CA HIS A 69 8.28 -8.07 -0.49
C HIS A 69 8.43 -8.86 -1.80
N SER A 70 9.67 -9.05 -2.26
CA SER A 70 10.03 -9.78 -3.49
C SER A 70 9.19 -9.33 -4.69
N MET A 71 8.84 -10.27 -5.58
CA MET A 71 8.06 -10.06 -6.81
C MET A 71 6.59 -9.68 -6.53
N SER A 72 6.40 -8.53 -5.90
CA SER A 72 5.15 -7.82 -5.69
C SER A 72 4.77 -7.01 -6.94
N PRO A 73 3.49 -6.60 -7.10
CA PRO A 73 3.09 -5.71 -8.18
C PRO A 73 3.97 -4.46 -8.33
N SER A 74 4.39 -3.85 -7.21
CA SER A 74 5.30 -2.71 -7.20
C SER A 74 6.69 -3.05 -7.72
N ALA A 75 7.30 -4.16 -7.29
CA ALA A 75 8.61 -4.58 -7.77
C ALA A 75 8.56 -4.95 -9.26
N ALA A 76 7.54 -5.70 -9.68
CA ALA A 76 7.29 -6.02 -11.09
C ALA A 76 7.08 -4.75 -11.92
N GLY A 77 6.35 -3.77 -11.40
CA GLY A 77 6.16 -2.45 -12.00
C GLY A 77 7.47 -1.70 -12.20
N ALA A 78 8.34 -1.66 -11.17
CA ALA A 78 9.65 -1.03 -11.26
C ALA A 78 10.52 -1.68 -12.36
N ILE A 79 10.57 -3.01 -12.38
CA ILE A 79 11.34 -3.81 -13.34
C ILE A 79 10.80 -3.61 -14.77
N ALA A 80 9.48 -3.62 -14.94
CA ALA A 80 8.85 -3.39 -16.23
C ALA A 80 9.11 -1.96 -16.75
N VAL A 81 8.90 -0.95 -15.91
CA VAL A 81 9.10 0.46 -16.31
C VAL A 81 10.55 0.74 -16.67
N ILE A 82 11.52 0.27 -15.86
CA ILE A 82 12.95 0.52 -16.15
C ILE A 82 13.45 -0.22 -17.39
N SER A 83 12.75 -1.27 -17.84
CA SER A 83 13.06 -1.99 -19.08
C SER A 83 12.87 -1.11 -20.33
N GLY A 84 12.05 -0.06 -20.23
CA GLY A 84 11.91 1.00 -21.23
C GLY A 84 13.00 2.09 -21.18
N ARG A 85 13.94 2.01 -20.22
CA ARG A 85 15.02 2.98 -19.99
C ARG A 85 14.61 4.44 -19.75
N PRO A 86 13.57 4.74 -18.93
CA PRO A 86 13.33 6.11 -18.46
C PRO A 86 14.38 6.53 -17.41
N HIS A 87 14.30 7.78 -16.93
CA HIS A 87 15.02 8.19 -15.73
C HIS A 87 14.58 7.36 -14.52
N LEU A 88 15.52 7.01 -13.63
CA LEU A 88 15.29 6.10 -12.49
C LEU A 88 14.07 6.47 -11.61
N PRO A 89 13.83 7.76 -11.26
CA PRO A 89 12.65 8.12 -10.47
C PRO A 89 11.32 7.76 -11.13
N ALA A 90 11.26 7.68 -12.46
CA ALA A 90 10.04 7.28 -13.16
C ALA A 90 9.69 5.80 -12.89
N ALA A 91 10.69 4.92 -12.71
CA ALA A 91 10.45 3.53 -12.32
C ALA A 91 9.89 3.43 -10.91
N ILE A 92 10.38 4.26 -9.98
CA ILE A 92 9.86 4.34 -8.61
C ILE A 92 8.42 4.87 -8.61
N ALA A 93 8.14 5.95 -9.35
CA ALA A 93 6.79 6.47 -9.50
C ALA A 93 5.84 5.43 -10.11
N GLY A 94 6.27 4.73 -11.17
CA GLY A 94 5.55 3.61 -11.77
C GLY A 94 5.22 2.50 -10.78
N ALA A 95 6.17 2.15 -9.92
CA ALA A 95 5.97 1.16 -8.87
C ALA A 95 4.99 1.63 -7.80
N VAL A 96 5.10 2.88 -7.33
CA VAL A 96 4.18 3.45 -6.32
C VAL A 96 2.74 3.51 -6.86
N MET A 97 2.55 3.75 -8.15
CA MET A 97 1.21 3.73 -8.78
C MET A 97 0.53 2.35 -8.77
N THR A 98 1.23 1.27 -8.42
CA THR A 98 0.63 -0.06 -8.31
C THR A 98 -0.13 -0.27 -7.00
N PHE A 99 0.09 0.59 -5.99
CA PHE A 99 -0.63 0.51 -4.73
C PHE A 99 -2.08 0.97 -4.89
N GLY A 100 -3.00 0.18 -4.34
CA GLY A 100 -4.44 0.39 -4.49
C GLY A 100 -5.25 -0.61 -3.67
N SER A 101 -6.47 -0.90 -4.11
CA SER A 101 -7.41 -1.76 -3.37
C SER A 101 -6.92 -3.20 -3.16
N ALA A 102 -6.10 -3.73 -4.08
CA ALA A 102 -5.58 -5.10 -4.03
C ALA A 102 -4.11 -5.20 -3.63
N HIS A 103 -3.32 -4.16 -3.85
CA HIS A 103 -1.90 -4.12 -3.50
C HIS A 103 -1.69 -3.10 -2.40
N GLY A 104 -1.71 -3.60 -1.16
CA GLY A 104 -1.50 -2.81 0.05
C GLY A 104 -2.62 -1.83 0.42
N PRO A 105 -3.89 -2.25 0.61
CA PRO A 105 -5.01 -1.34 0.92
C PRO A 105 -5.01 -0.85 2.39
N GLY A 106 -3.90 -0.27 2.86
CA GLY A 106 -3.71 0.11 4.27
C GLY A 106 -4.69 1.17 4.77
N ALA A 107 -4.97 2.19 3.95
CA ALA A 107 -5.92 3.24 4.33
C ALA A 107 -7.34 2.69 4.58
N ALA A 108 -7.80 1.74 3.77
CA ALA A 108 -9.14 1.15 3.93
C ALA A 108 -9.28 0.38 5.25
N HIS A 109 -8.24 -0.38 5.64
CA HIS A 109 -8.19 -1.04 6.95
C HIS A 109 -8.21 0.00 8.08
N GLY A 110 -7.36 1.03 8.02
CA GLY A 110 -7.34 2.08 9.05
C GLY A 110 -8.68 2.82 9.19
N TYR A 111 -9.38 3.10 8.09
CA TYR A 111 -10.72 3.70 8.12
C TYR A 111 -11.77 2.78 8.76
N MET A 112 -11.71 1.47 8.47
CA MET A 112 -12.57 0.49 9.12
C MET A 112 -12.31 0.48 10.63
N MET A 113 -11.05 0.36 11.06
CA MET A 113 -10.69 0.34 12.48
C MET A 113 -11.19 1.60 13.19
N HIS A 114 -10.88 2.77 12.65
CA HIS A 114 -11.26 4.05 13.25
C HIS A 114 -12.78 4.19 13.38
N ARG A 115 -13.54 3.81 12.35
CA ARG A 115 -15.02 3.84 12.38
C ARG A 115 -15.58 3.03 13.54
N TYR A 116 -15.06 1.84 13.78
CA TYR A 116 -15.55 0.96 14.84
C TYR A 116 -15.06 1.38 16.22
N ILE A 117 -13.86 1.96 16.34
CA ILE A 117 -13.39 2.58 17.58
C ILE A 117 -14.30 3.75 18.00
N GLU A 118 -14.64 4.66 17.08
CA GLU A 118 -15.55 5.76 17.40
C GLU A 118 -16.95 5.26 17.77
N ARG A 119 -17.46 4.26 17.03
CA ARG A 119 -18.74 3.63 17.38
C ARG A 119 -18.72 2.97 18.76
N ALA A 120 -17.60 2.36 19.16
CA ALA A 120 -17.47 1.75 20.49
C ALA A 120 -17.59 2.81 21.58
N ARG A 121 -17.04 4.02 21.36
CA ARG A 121 -17.19 5.15 22.27
C ARG A 121 -18.62 5.66 22.33
N GLU A 122 -19.28 5.82 21.19
CA GLU A 122 -20.66 6.32 21.10
C GLU A 122 -21.67 5.36 21.74
N GLU A 123 -21.47 4.05 21.57
CA GLU A 123 -22.36 3.01 22.08
C GLU A 123 -21.95 2.48 23.47
N GLU A 124 -20.91 3.06 24.09
CA GLU A 124 -20.33 2.65 25.37
C GLU A 124 -20.00 1.13 25.43
N LYS A 125 -19.45 0.61 24.32
CA LYS A 125 -19.05 -0.80 24.18
C LYS A 125 -17.56 -0.98 24.38
N SER A 126 -17.16 -2.13 24.92
CA SER A 126 -15.76 -2.53 24.90
C SER A 126 -15.28 -2.77 23.47
N LEU A 127 -13.98 -2.63 23.23
CA LEU A 127 -13.38 -2.96 21.93
C LEU A 127 -13.48 -4.45 21.63
N GLU A 128 -13.53 -5.29 22.68
CA GLU A 128 -13.83 -6.72 22.56
C GLU A 128 -15.23 -6.95 21.96
N GLU A 129 -16.27 -6.33 22.51
CA GLU A 129 -17.62 -6.43 21.93
C GLU A 129 -17.68 -5.87 20.52
N MET A 130 -16.96 -4.76 20.25
CA MET A 130 -16.97 -4.12 18.96
C MET A 130 -16.24 -4.93 17.88
N GLY A 131 -15.17 -5.63 18.22
CA GLY A 131 -14.48 -6.56 17.32
C GLY A 131 -15.42 -7.67 16.85
N LYS A 132 -16.24 -8.22 17.76
CA LYS A 132 -17.28 -9.19 17.40
C LYS A 132 -18.32 -8.58 16.45
N ILE A 133 -18.83 -7.39 16.75
CA ILE A 133 -19.84 -6.69 15.92
C ILE A 133 -19.30 -6.47 14.51
N LEU A 134 -18.05 -5.98 14.38
CA LEU A 134 -17.39 -5.77 13.10
C LEU A 134 -17.32 -7.05 12.28
N VAL A 135 -16.85 -8.14 12.89
CA VAL A 135 -16.73 -9.44 12.23
C VAL A 135 -18.09 -9.92 11.74
N ASP A 136 -19.12 -9.87 12.58
CA ASP A 136 -20.47 -10.31 12.21
C ASP A 136 -21.02 -9.45 11.05
N GLU A 137 -20.91 -8.12 11.13
CA GLU A 137 -21.42 -7.21 10.08
C GLU A 137 -20.76 -7.45 8.71
N TYR A 138 -19.44 -7.64 8.67
CA TYR A 138 -18.73 -7.92 7.41
C TYR A 138 -19.07 -9.32 6.87
N MET A 139 -19.03 -10.34 7.72
CA MET A 139 -19.27 -11.71 7.28
C MET A 139 -20.71 -11.95 6.86
N ASP A 140 -21.69 -11.39 7.57
CA ASP A 140 -23.12 -11.50 7.23
C ASP A 140 -23.45 -10.73 5.93
N ALA A 141 -22.71 -9.65 5.64
CA ALA A 141 -22.79 -8.93 4.36
C ALA A 141 -22.03 -9.64 3.21
N GLY A 142 -21.35 -10.76 3.47
CA GLY A 142 -20.53 -11.46 2.47
C GLY A 142 -19.26 -10.69 2.08
N LEU A 143 -18.85 -9.70 2.89
CA LEU A 143 -17.66 -8.90 2.69
C LEU A 143 -16.44 -9.51 3.41
N PRO A 144 -15.23 -9.37 2.85
CA PRO A 144 -14.01 -9.79 3.54
C PRO A 144 -13.71 -8.86 4.72
N VAL A 145 -13.39 -9.42 5.88
CA VAL A 145 -12.84 -8.67 7.02
C VAL A 145 -11.40 -8.29 6.70
N MET A 146 -11.09 -6.99 6.67
CA MET A 146 -9.77 -6.49 6.29
C MET A 146 -8.72 -6.81 7.36
N GLY A 147 -7.46 -6.96 6.93
CA GLY A 147 -6.32 -7.25 7.82
C GLY A 147 -6.08 -8.73 8.11
N LEU A 148 -6.90 -9.63 7.54
CA LEU A 148 -6.83 -11.08 7.75
C LEU A 148 -6.55 -11.83 6.46
N GLY A 149 -5.65 -12.81 6.56
CA GLY A 149 -5.29 -13.72 5.48
C GLY A 149 -4.52 -13.08 4.34
N GLN A 150 -3.70 -13.87 3.67
CA GLN A 150 -3.02 -13.41 2.46
C GLN A 150 -2.83 -14.55 1.46
N PRO A 151 -2.89 -14.28 0.14
CA PRO A 151 -2.79 -15.34 -0.86
C PRO A 151 -1.44 -16.08 -0.87
N GLN A 152 -0.36 -15.43 -0.42
CA GLN A 152 1.02 -15.94 -0.55
C GLN A 152 1.51 -16.69 0.70
N HIS A 153 0.92 -16.41 1.86
CA HIS A 153 1.21 -17.14 3.10
C HIS A 153 -0.09 -17.68 3.68
N THR A 154 -0.45 -18.88 3.22
CA THR A 154 -1.69 -19.56 3.62
C THR A 154 -1.72 -19.94 5.10
N ASP A 155 -0.55 -20.12 5.71
CA ASP A 155 -0.38 -20.41 7.14
C ASP A 155 -0.23 -19.14 8.01
N GLY A 156 -0.26 -17.96 7.39
CA GLY A 156 -0.12 -16.65 8.04
C GLY A 156 1.15 -15.89 7.66
N ASP A 157 1.10 -14.55 7.70
CA ASP A 157 2.31 -13.73 7.49
C ASP A 157 3.29 -13.94 8.64
N PRO A 158 4.54 -14.36 8.37
CA PRO A 158 5.51 -14.56 9.44
C PRO A 158 5.93 -13.26 10.14
N ARG A 159 5.59 -12.09 9.59
CA ARG A 159 5.92 -10.78 10.18
C ARG A 159 4.80 -10.22 11.05
N ALA A 160 3.55 -10.49 10.70
CA ALA A 160 2.41 -9.79 11.28
C ALA A 160 2.23 -10.02 12.79
N GLU A 161 2.32 -11.27 13.26
CA GLU A 161 2.26 -11.54 14.70
C GLU A 161 3.48 -10.94 15.45
N PRO A 162 4.73 -11.07 14.96
CA PRO A 162 5.85 -10.33 15.52
C PRO A 162 5.65 -8.80 15.62
N THR A 163 5.00 -8.16 14.65
CA THR A 163 4.67 -6.73 14.73
C THR A 163 3.75 -6.43 15.93
N HIS A 164 2.73 -7.26 16.17
CA HIS A 164 1.87 -7.11 17.34
C HIS A 164 2.63 -7.34 18.66
N ILE A 165 3.48 -8.36 18.72
CA ILE A 165 4.34 -8.59 19.89
C ILE A 165 5.26 -7.39 20.13
N LYS A 166 5.82 -6.80 19.06
CA LYS A 166 6.68 -5.62 19.18
C LYS A 166 5.94 -4.41 19.76
N HIS A 167 4.68 -4.21 19.38
CA HIS A 167 3.82 -3.18 19.99
C HIS A 167 3.70 -3.35 21.50
N GLU A 168 3.43 -4.58 21.93
CA GLU A 168 3.24 -4.94 23.33
C GLU A 168 4.56 -4.75 24.12
N GLU A 169 5.69 -5.21 23.55
CA GLU A 169 7.02 -5.07 24.14
C GLU A 169 7.44 -3.60 24.32
N LEU A 170 7.17 -2.74 23.33
CA LEU A 170 7.50 -1.32 23.37
C LEU A 170 6.51 -0.48 24.20
N GLY A 171 5.38 -1.06 24.60
CA GLY A 171 4.35 -0.37 25.37
C GLY A 171 3.67 0.76 24.59
N VAL A 172 3.62 0.65 23.25
CA VAL A 172 2.98 1.62 22.34
C VAL A 172 1.64 1.09 21.78
N GLY A 173 1.13 0.00 22.34
CA GLY A 173 -0.21 -0.50 22.03
C GLY A 173 -1.32 0.33 22.69
N GLY A 174 -2.52 0.26 22.12
CA GLY A 174 -3.69 1.00 22.57
C GLY A 174 -4.97 0.47 21.94
N VAL A 175 -5.87 1.38 21.57
CA VAL A 175 -7.23 1.04 21.12
C VAL A 175 -7.26 0.33 19.76
N TYR A 176 -6.28 0.56 18.88
CA TYR A 176 -6.24 -0.09 17.57
C TYR A 176 -5.79 -1.55 17.70
N LEU A 177 -4.77 -1.81 18.51
CA LEU A 177 -4.27 -3.15 18.78
C LEU A 177 -5.31 -3.99 19.53
N GLU A 178 -5.97 -3.41 20.54
CA GLU A 178 -7.02 -4.11 21.29
C GLU A 178 -8.17 -4.52 20.35
N LEU A 179 -8.63 -3.62 19.48
CA LEU A 179 -9.65 -3.95 18.49
C LEU A 179 -9.15 -5.00 17.47
N GLN A 180 -7.90 -4.89 16.99
CA GLN A 180 -7.34 -5.81 15.99
C GLN A 180 -7.24 -7.24 16.55
N ARG A 181 -6.78 -7.40 17.80
CA ARG A 181 -6.78 -8.67 18.52
C ARG A 181 -8.18 -9.25 18.68
N SER A 182 -9.16 -8.39 19.00
CA SER A 182 -10.56 -8.82 19.10
C SER A 182 -11.11 -9.31 17.77
N ILE A 183 -10.86 -8.59 16.67
CA ILE A 183 -11.23 -9.00 15.30
C ILE A 183 -10.63 -10.36 14.97
N GLU A 184 -9.34 -10.57 15.22
CA GLU A 184 -8.66 -11.85 14.96
C GLU A 184 -9.30 -13.02 15.70
N LYS A 185 -9.60 -12.82 16.99
CA LYS A 185 -10.26 -13.81 17.84
C LYS A 185 -11.63 -14.17 17.29
N TYR A 186 -12.53 -13.19 17.13
CA TYR A 186 -13.91 -13.45 16.76
C TYR A 186 -14.05 -13.93 15.32
N PHE A 187 -13.20 -13.46 14.40
CA PHE A 187 -13.15 -13.97 13.04
C PHE A 187 -12.84 -15.46 13.01
N ASN A 188 -11.84 -15.90 13.78
CA ASN A 188 -11.46 -17.31 13.82
C ASN A 188 -12.46 -18.18 14.60
N GLU A 189 -13.12 -17.64 15.64
CA GLU A 189 -14.25 -18.32 16.28
C GLU A 189 -15.42 -18.54 15.30
N ARG A 190 -15.77 -17.51 14.51
CA ARG A 190 -16.82 -17.60 13.49
C ARG A 190 -16.46 -18.59 12.39
N ARG A 191 -15.22 -18.57 11.90
CA ARG A 191 -14.72 -19.55 10.93
C ARG A 191 -14.75 -20.98 11.47
N LYS A 192 -14.35 -21.19 12.73
CA LYS A 192 -14.41 -22.50 13.39
C LYS A 192 -15.84 -23.03 13.46
N LYS A 193 -16.82 -22.16 13.80
CA LYS A 193 -18.26 -22.50 13.78
C LYS A 193 -18.73 -22.92 12.39
N ASP A 194 -18.19 -22.29 11.35
CA ASP A 194 -18.49 -22.59 9.95
C ASP A 194 -17.66 -23.76 9.38
N GLY A 195 -16.84 -24.45 10.19
CA GLY A 195 -15.98 -25.56 9.75
C GLY A 195 -14.82 -25.13 8.85
N LYS A 196 -14.43 -23.86 8.87
CA LYS A 196 -13.34 -23.29 8.08
C LYS A 196 -12.03 -23.26 8.88
N SER A 197 -10.90 -23.38 8.17
CA SER A 197 -9.55 -23.30 8.75
C SER A 197 -9.26 -21.93 9.38
N TYR A 198 -8.33 -21.92 10.33
CA TYR A 198 -7.77 -20.69 10.89
C TYR A 198 -7.17 -19.80 9.79
N VAL A 199 -7.26 -18.49 10.00
CA VAL A 199 -6.66 -17.46 9.15
C VAL A 199 -6.01 -16.42 10.04
N ALA A 200 -4.69 -16.28 9.89
CA ALA A 200 -3.91 -15.32 10.66
C ALA A 200 -4.10 -13.87 10.17
N VAL A 201 -3.72 -12.92 11.02
CA VAL A 201 -3.49 -11.53 10.63
C VAL A 201 -2.41 -11.44 9.54
N ASN A 202 -2.53 -10.43 8.68
CA ASN A 202 -1.52 -10.11 7.65
C ASN A 202 -0.87 -8.75 7.96
N MET A 203 0.14 -8.34 7.18
CA MET A 203 0.79 -7.03 7.40
C MET A 203 -0.12 -5.82 7.18
N ILE A 204 -1.26 -5.96 6.49
CA ILE A 204 -2.25 -4.88 6.45
C ILE A 204 -2.90 -4.73 7.82
N GLY A 205 -3.28 -5.83 8.46
CA GLY A 205 -3.85 -5.82 9.81
C GLY A 205 -2.83 -5.37 10.84
N ALA A 206 -1.65 -5.99 10.86
CA ALA A 206 -0.65 -5.73 11.88
C ALA A 206 0.06 -4.37 11.68
N GLY A 207 0.60 -4.11 10.50
CA GLY A 207 1.38 -2.91 10.23
C GLY A 207 0.58 -1.62 10.20
N ASN A 208 -0.65 -1.61 9.67
CA ASN A 208 -1.48 -0.39 9.73
C ASN A 208 -2.05 -0.15 11.13
N THR A 209 -2.33 -1.21 11.89
CA THR A 209 -2.61 -1.07 13.33
C THR A 209 -1.42 -0.42 14.02
N ALA A 210 -0.20 -0.83 13.64
CA ALA A 210 1.01 -0.28 14.21
C ALA A 210 1.14 1.23 14.01
N LEU A 211 1.01 1.66 12.75
CA LEU A 211 1.06 3.08 12.40
C LEU A 211 -0.12 3.88 13.01
N ALA A 212 -1.29 3.27 13.16
CA ALA A 212 -2.44 3.93 13.76
C ALA A 212 -2.23 4.23 15.27
N GLU A 213 -1.59 3.33 16.02
CA GLU A 213 -1.25 3.58 17.43
C GLU A 213 -0.22 4.70 17.61
N LEU A 214 0.70 4.85 16.66
CA LEU A 214 1.64 5.97 16.60
C LEU A 214 0.96 7.31 16.25
N GLY A 215 -0.36 7.28 16.00
CA GLY A 215 -1.18 8.46 15.69
C GLY A 215 -1.23 8.81 14.21
N PHE A 216 -0.71 7.97 13.29
CA PHE A 216 -0.82 8.24 11.86
C PHE A 216 -2.27 8.04 11.39
N SER A 217 -2.82 9.06 10.73
CA SER A 217 -4.10 8.90 10.03
C SER A 217 -4.03 7.78 8.98
N PRO A 218 -5.15 7.13 8.61
CA PRO A 218 -5.14 6.03 7.64
C PRO A 218 -4.43 6.34 6.32
N ASN A 219 -4.59 7.56 5.79
CA ASN A 219 -3.88 7.98 4.57
C ASN A 219 -2.40 8.23 4.81
N ALA A 220 -2.02 8.81 5.95
CA ALA A 220 -0.61 9.03 6.28
C ALA A 220 0.12 7.69 6.43
N ALA A 221 -0.45 6.75 7.19
CA ALA A 221 0.07 5.40 7.34
C ALA A 221 0.25 4.70 5.99
N TRP A 222 -0.78 4.79 5.13
CA TRP A 222 -0.73 4.23 3.79
C TRP A 222 0.37 4.86 2.92
N CYS A 223 0.50 6.20 2.95
CA CYS A 223 1.58 6.90 2.25
C CYS A 223 2.97 6.46 2.74
N ILE A 224 3.17 6.33 4.05
CA ILE A 224 4.44 5.88 4.63
C ILE A 224 4.81 4.49 4.10
N GLY A 225 3.88 3.53 4.16
CA GLY A 225 4.11 2.19 3.63
C GLY A 225 4.43 2.20 2.12
N CYS A 226 3.57 2.83 1.31
CA CYS A 226 3.73 2.85 -0.15
C CYS A 226 5.04 3.51 -0.60
N VAL A 227 5.41 4.63 0.03
CA VAL A 227 6.65 5.36 -0.30
C VAL A 227 7.88 4.61 0.23
N CYS A 228 7.81 3.97 1.41
CA CYS A 228 8.87 3.11 1.91
C CYS A 228 9.24 2.02 0.89
N ARG A 229 8.25 1.36 0.27
CA ARG A 229 8.49 0.35 -0.78
C ARG A 229 9.20 0.92 -2.01
N GLY A 230 9.16 2.24 -2.21
CA GLY A 230 9.88 2.95 -3.25
C GLY A 230 11.39 2.72 -3.20
N PHE A 231 11.99 2.55 -2.01
CA PHE A 231 13.42 2.24 -1.86
C PHE A 231 13.78 0.87 -2.46
N SER A 232 13.01 -0.18 -2.14
CA SER A 232 13.18 -1.49 -2.76
C SER A 232 13.00 -1.41 -4.29
N CYS A 233 11.97 -0.71 -4.74
CA CYS A 233 11.69 -0.55 -6.17
C CYS A 233 12.83 0.16 -6.91
N ALA A 234 13.47 1.16 -6.28
CA ALA A 234 14.66 1.80 -6.81
C ALA A 234 15.83 0.82 -6.96
N ALA A 235 16.06 -0.05 -5.96
CA ALA A 235 17.10 -1.07 -6.00
C ALA A 235 16.84 -2.10 -7.11
N HIS A 236 15.60 -2.59 -7.24
CA HIS A 236 15.20 -3.48 -8.34
C HIS A 236 15.36 -2.81 -9.71
N ALA A 237 15.01 -1.53 -9.82
CA ALA A 237 15.17 -0.77 -11.05
C ALA A 237 16.65 -0.63 -11.43
N LEU A 238 17.52 -0.25 -10.47
CA LEU A 238 18.97 -0.15 -10.65
C LEU A 238 19.59 -1.49 -11.08
N TYR A 239 19.22 -2.57 -10.38
CA TYR A 239 19.70 -3.91 -10.69
C TYR A 239 19.31 -4.31 -12.11
N THR A 240 18.03 -4.18 -12.45
CA THR A 240 17.49 -4.49 -13.79
C THR A 240 18.13 -3.61 -14.87
N MET A 241 18.38 -2.32 -14.58
CA MET A 241 19.04 -1.41 -15.51
C MET A 241 20.47 -1.86 -15.80
N LYS A 242 21.19 -2.32 -14.78
CA LYS A 242 22.60 -2.72 -14.88
C LYS A 242 22.80 -4.13 -15.46
N LYS A 243 21.93 -5.07 -15.10
CA LYS A 243 22.07 -6.50 -15.42
C LYS A 243 21.21 -6.93 -16.60
N GLY A 244 20.03 -6.33 -16.78
CA GLY A 244 19.16 -6.60 -17.90
C GLY A 244 19.44 -5.71 -19.11
N ARG A 245 18.92 -6.10 -20.28
CA ARG A 245 18.96 -5.28 -21.50
C ARG A 245 17.74 -4.35 -21.58
N ALA A 246 17.86 -3.30 -22.39
CA ALA A 246 16.70 -2.55 -22.83
C ALA A 246 15.81 -3.45 -23.69
N TRP A 247 14.50 -3.21 -23.66
CA TRP A 247 13.51 -4.04 -24.36
C TRP A 247 13.57 -5.50 -23.90
N ALA A 248 12.94 -5.76 -22.74
CA ALA A 248 12.97 -7.07 -22.08
C ALA A 248 12.40 -8.23 -22.92
N ALA A 249 11.74 -7.97 -24.07
CA ALA A 249 11.30 -8.99 -25.04
C ALA A 249 12.42 -9.49 -25.98
N SER A 250 13.68 -9.11 -25.73
CA SER A 250 14.82 -9.53 -26.55
C SER A 250 15.20 -10.98 -26.28
N LYS A 251 15.32 -11.80 -27.34
CA LYS A 251 15.73 -13.23 -27.29
C LYS A 251 17.12 -13.50 -26.65
N ARG A 252 17.85 -12.46 -26.27
CA ARG A 252 19.21 -12.53 -25.69
C ARG A 252 19.23 -12.19 -24.20
N GLU A 253 18.06 -12.03 -23.58
CA GLU A 253 17.94 -11.74 -22.15
C GLU A 253 17.95 -13.05 -21.35
N PRO A 254 18.90 -13.25 -20.43
CA PRO A 254 18.99 -14.48 -19.64
C PRO A 254 18.03 -14.52 -18.44
N MET A 255 17.46 -13.37 -18.04
CA MET A 255 16.50 -13.26 -16.95
C MET A 255 15.08 -13.54 -17.44
N VAL A 256 14.18 -13.99 -16.54
CA VAL A 256 12.76 -14.27 -16.82
C VAL A 256 12.18 -13.18 -17.73
N GLN A 257 11.86 -13.55 -18.96
CA GLN A 257 11.46 -12.62 -20.00
C GLN A 257 10.03 -12.11 -19.68
N MET A 258 9.91 -11.05 -18.89
CA MET A 258 8.60 -10.52 -18.43
C MET A 258 7.72 -9.97 -19.57
N LEU A 259 8.26 -9.85 -20.78
CA LEU A 259 7.56 -9.39 -21.98
C LEU A 259 7.71 -10.42 -23.13
N ASP A 260 7.71 -11.72 -22.82
CA ASP A 260 7.73 -12.75 -23.87
C ASP A 260 6.39 -12.85 -24.59
N LEU A 261 6.42 -12.92 -25.92
CA LEU A 261 5.21 -13.01 -26.73
C LEU A 261 4.40 -14.29 -26.46
N SER A 262 5.04 -15.38 -26.01
CA SER A 262 4.37 -16.61 -25.60
C SER A 262 3.51 -16.46 -24.34
N MET A 263 3.71 -15.40 -23.54
CA MET A 263 2.84 -15.08 -22.41
C MET A 263 1.43 -14.68 -22.87
N ILE A 264 1.27 -14.29 -24.14
CA ILE A 264 -0.02 -13.90 -24.70
C ILE A 264 -0.52 -14.99 -25.63
N LYS A 265 -1.60 -15.66 -25.23
CA LYS A 265 -2.45 -16.44 -26.14
C LYS A 265 -3.59 -15.55 -26.61
N TYR A 266 -3.59 -15.17 -27.88
CA TYR A 266 -4.72 -14.46 -28.46
C TYR A 266 -5.95 -15.38 -28.47
N ILE A 267 -7.02 -14.97 -27.78
CA ILE A 267 -8.30 -15.67 -27.68
C ILE A 267 -9.46 -14.82 -28.25
N GLY A 268 -9.12 -13.76 -28.98
CA GLY A 268 -10.09 -12.91 -29.66
C GLY A 268 -10.63 -13.54 -30.95
N PRO A 269 -11.41 -12.78 -31.74
CA PRO A 269 -11.90 -13.24 -33.03
C PRO A 269 -10.77 -13.63 -33.98
N GLU A 270 -10.97 -14.68 -34.79
CA GLU A 270 -10.04 -15.04 -35.87
C GLU A 270 -9.77 -13.87 -36.82
N ASP A 271 -8.67 -13.98 -37.57
CA ASP A 271 -8.32 -13.05 -38.63
C ASP A 271 -9.50 -12.89 -39.61
N ARG A 272 -9.90 -11.64 -39.85
CA ARG A 272 -11.07 -11.29 -40.66
C ARG A 272 -10.76 -10.15 -41.61
N PRO A 273 -11.37 -10.12 -42.80
CA PRO A 273 -11.10 -9.06 -43.78
C PRO A 273 -11.59 -7.70 -43.28
N VAL A 274 -10.83 -6.66 -43.64
CA VAL A 274 -11.20 -5.27 -43.39
C VAL A 274 -12.19 -4.85 -44.49
N PRO A 275 -13.42 -4.37 -44.17
CA PRO A 275 -14.36 -3.90 -45.18
C PRO A 275 -13.82 -2.67 -45.90
N SER A 276 -14.27 -2.42 -47.12
CA SER A 276 -13.99 -1.15 -47.80
C SER A 276 -14.62 0.04 -47.04
N GLN A 277 -14.16 1.27 -47.31
CA GLN A 277 -14.73 2.47 -46.70
C GLN A 277 -16.22 2.65 -47.05
N GLU A 278 -16.65 2.18 -48.22
CA GLU A 278 -18.05 2.22 -48.65
C GLU A 278 -18.91 1.22 -47.84
N GLU A 279 -18.41 0.01 -47.61
CA GLU A 279 -19.11 -1.05 -46.85
C GLU A 279 -19.08 -0.83 -45.33
N ARG A 280 -18.21 0.06 -44.85
CA ARG A 280 -17.97 0.29 -43.41
C ARG A 280 -19.24 0.55 -42.62
N GLN A 281 -20.20 1.30 -43.17
CA GLN A 281 -21.42 1.70 -42.44
C GLN A 281 -22.31 0.50 -42.13
N GLU A 282 -22.57 -0.33 -43.12
CA GLU A 282 -23.39 -1.54 -42.96
C GLU A 282 -22.66 -2.57 -42.10
N TYR A 283 -21.37 -2.79 -42.37
CA TYR A 283 -20.52 -3.71 -41.61
C TYR A 283 -20.47 -3.35 -40.12
N ALA A 284 -20.25 -2.08 -39.78
CA ALA A 284 -20.20 -1.61 -38.39
C ALA A 284 -21.56 -1.69 -37.69
N LYS A 285 -22.67 -1.43 -38.40
CA LYS A 285 -24.02 -1.56 -37.84
C LYS A 285 -24.31 -3.00 -37.44
N LYS A 286 -23.98 -3.97 -38.30
CA LYS A 286 -24.11 -5.39 -38.01
C LYS A 286 -23.24 -5.81 -36.82
N GLN A 287 -21.99 -5.33 -36.74
CA GLN A 287 -21.13 -5.61 -35.59
C GLN A 287 -21.62 -4.99 -34.29
N LYS A 288 -22.31 -3.84 -34.32
CA LYS A 288 -22.93 -3.26 -33.12
C LYS A 288 -24.08 -4.12 -32.60
N GLU A 289 -24.78 -4.84 -33.47
CA GLU A 289 -25.88 -5.73 -33.05
C GLU A 289 -25.37 -6.94 -32.25
N GLU A 290 -24.16 -7.42 -32.51
CA GLU A 290 -23.56 -8.60 -31.83
C GLU A 290 -22.30 -8.23 -31.02
N GLY A 291 -22.06 -6.94 -30.83
CA GLY A 291 -20.79 -6.38 -30.41
C GLY A 291 -20.36 -6.79 -29.01
N GLU A 292 -19.05 -6.81 -28.81
CA GLU A 292 -18.41 -7.16 -27.55
C GLU A 292 -18.92 -6.32 -26.36
N TYR A 293 -19.26 -5.03 -26.57
CA TYR A 293 -19.82 -4.18 -25.51
C TYR A 293 -21.07 -4.75 -24.83
N LYS A 294 -21.89 -5.56 -25.54
CA LYS A 294 -23.08 -6.21 -24.95
C LYS A 294 -22.71 -7.31 -23.96
N LYS A 295 -21.52 -7.89 -24.08
CA LYS A 295 -21.00 -8.93 -23.19
C LYS A 295 -20.34 -8.35 -21.94
N TRP A 296 -19.89 -7.08 -22.01
CA TRP A 296 -19.13 -6.42 -20.95
C TRP A 296 -19.86 -5.22 -20.33
N ALA A 297 -21.13 -4.98 -20.69
CA ALA A 297 -22.00 -4.10 -19.94
C ALA A 297 -22.33 -4.79 -18.60
N LEU A 298 -21.46 -4.56 -17.61
CA LEU A 298 -21.69 -4.85 -16.20
C LEU A 298 -22.81 -3.95 -15.66
#